data_AF-A0A2P8L6E7-F1
#
_entry.id   AF-A0A2P8L6E7-F1
#
_cell.length_a   1.000
_cell.length_b   1.000
_cell.length_c   1.000
_cell.angle_alpha   90.00
_cell.angle_beta   90.00
_cell.angle_gamma   90.00
#
_symmetry.space_group_name_H-M   'P 1'
#
loop_
_entity.id
_entity.type
_entity.pdbx_description
1 polymer ?
#
loop_
_entity_poly.entity_id
_entity_poly.type
_entity_poly.pdbx_seq_one_letter_code
_entity_poly.pdbx_strand_id
1 'polypeptide(L)'
;MNNYLIAALVVMAIPYALLIPFTRQMRKEAEIERESYRSQLKYLTDACQQAQLFQSEVTHVLQHCTGGIVKRLNESSQIVHSIQSSAPELFQKNSSLLYCLHANDQFLARLYSVAGDCLESDVAPQDEQTRGAVFIDAYESAGLAVPPFATHQVRAKS
;
A
#
# COMPACT_ATOMS: atom_id res chain seq x y z
N MET A 1 -17.95 -66.07 48.47
CA MET A 1 -17.37 -64.70 48.46
C MET A 1 -16.62 -64.37 47.17
N ASN A 2 -15.86 -65.28 46.55
CA ASN A 2 -15.09 -64.97 45.32
C ASN A 2 -15.90 -64.51 44.11
N ASN A 3 -17.09 -65.07 43.84
CA ASN A 3 -17.86 -64.73 42.63
C ASN A 3 -18.38 -63.28 42.62
N TYR A 4 -18.71 -62.72 43.79
CA TYR A 4 -19.17 -61.34 43.90
C TYR A 4 -18.02 -60.33 43.69
N LEU A 5 -16.83 -60.68 44.16
CA LEU A 5 -15.62 -59.87 43.99
C LEU A 5 -15.21 -59.83 42.50
N ILE A 6 -15.32 -60.96 41.81
CA ILE A 6 -15.07 -61.05 40.36
C ILE A 6 -16.14 -60.27 39.57
N ALA A 7 -17.43 -60.41 39.91
CA ALA A 7 -18.50 -59.66 39.24
C ALA A 7 -18.34 -58.15 39.43
N ALA A 8 -18.00 -57.69 40.63
CA ALA A 8 -17.74 -56.28 40.91
C ALA A 8 -16.54 -55.73 40.11
N LEU A 9 -15.45 -56.51 39.98
CA LEU A 9 -14.29 -56.13 39.16
C LEU A 9 -14.63 -56.02 37.67
N VAL A 10 -15.43 -56.95 37.14
CA VAL A 10 -15.87 -56.90 35.73
C VAL A 10 -16.77 -55.68 35.48
N VAL A 11 -17.72 -55.43 36.36
CA VAL A 11 -18.63 -54.26 36.25
C VAL A 11 -17.85 -52.95 36.34
N MET A 12 -16.79 -52.88 37.15
CA MET A 12 -15.92 -51.70 37.22
C MET A 12 -14.97 -51.61 36.01
N ALA A 13 -14.47 -52.72 35.47
CA ALA A 13 -13.54 -52.71 34.34
C ALA A 13 -14.19 -52.24 33.03
N ILE A 14 -15.48 -52.55 32.81
CA ILE A 14 -16.21 -52.17 31.59
C ILE A 14 -16.25 -50.65 31.35
N PRO A 15 -16.66 -49.78 32.30
CA PRO A 15 -16.66 -48.33 32.08
C PRO A 15 -15.25 -47.78 31.87
N TYR A 16 -14.22 -48.32 32.54
CA TYR A 16 -12.83 -47.92 32.27
C TYR A 16 -12.38 -48.31 30.86
N ALA A 17 -12.72 -49.51 30.40
CA ALA A 17 -12.41 -49.97 29.06
C ALA A 17 -13.09 -49.13 27.96
N LEU A 18 -14.24 -48.52 28.24
CA LEU A 18 -14.94 -47.61 27.34
C LEU A 18 -14.45 -46.15 27.44
N LEU A 19 -14.10 -45.67 28.64
CA LEU A 19 -13.64 -44.30 28.85
C LEU A 19 -12.26 -44.05 28.25
N ILE A 20 -11.36 -45.03 28.25
CA ILE A 20 -10.01 -44.89 27.68
C ILE A 20 -10.02 -44.58 26.17
N PRO A 21 -10.69 -45.34 25.28
CA PRO A 21 -10.74 -45.02 23.85
C PRO A 21 -11.50 -43.72 23.58
N PHE A 22 -12.57 -43.45 24.34
CA PHE A 22 -13.35 -42.21 24.19
C PHE A 22 -12.51 -40.97 24.52
N THR A 23 -11.80 -40.97 25.65
CA THR A 23 -10.91 -39.86 26.03
C THR A 23 -9.73 -39.71 25.06
N ARG A 24 -9.23 -40.81 24.47
CA ARG A 24 -8.22 -40.75 23.41
C ARG A 24 -8.77 -40.14 22.12
N GLN A 25 -9.99 -40.48 21.74
CA GLN A 25 -10.63 -39.92 20.54
C GLN A 25 -10.88 -38.42 20.70
N MET A 26 -11.45 -37.98 21.83
CA MET A 26 -11.67 -36.55 22.11
C MET A 26 -10.36 -35.75 22.10
N ARG A 27 -9.26 -36.34 22.60
CA ARG A 27 -7.93 -35.70 22.53
C ARG A 27 -7.44 -35.54 21.10
N LYS A 28 -7.62 -36.56 20.25
CA LYS A 28 -7.22 -36.49 18.83
C LYS A 28 -8.03 -35.45 18.07
N GLU A 29 -9.34 -35.41 18.28
CA GLU A 29 -10.22 -34.41 17.64
C GLU A 29 -9.82 -32.99 18.07
N ALA A 30 -9.59 -32.76 19.37
CA ALA A 30 -9.10 -31.49 19.88
C ALA A 30 -7.70 -31.12 19.35
N GLU A 31 -6.84 -32.10 19.09
CA GLU A 31 -5.51 -31.89 18.53
C GLU A 31 -5.57 -31.51 17.04
N ILE A 32 -6.39 -32.20 16.26
CA ILE A 32 -6.65 -31.88 14.84
C ILE A 32 -7.25 -30.47 14.70
N GLU A 33 -8.23 -30.15 15.55
CA GLU A 33 -8.87 -28.83 15.53
C GLU A 33 -7.85 -27.73 15.87
N ARG A 34 -7.04 -27.92 16.92
CA ARG A 34 -5.95 -26.99 17.27
C ARG A 34 -4.92 -26.84 16.15
N GLU A 35 -4.57 -27.92 15.48
CA GLU A 35 -3.61 -27.89 14.37
C GLU A 35 -4.18 -27.15 13.16
N SER A 36 -5.47 -27.32 12.89
CA SER A 36 -6.20 -26.55 11.86
C SER A 36 -6.20 -25.05 12.20
N TYR A 37 -6.57 -24.68 13.43
CA TYR A 37 -6.53 -23.28 13.88
C TYR A 37 -5.12 -22.68 13.81
N ARG A 38 -4.09 -23.43 14.24
CA ARG A 38 -2.69 -22.98 14.14
C ARG A 38 -2.27 -22.77 12.69
N SER A 39 -2.66 -23.67 11.80
CA SER A 39 -2.36 -23.56 10.37
C SER A 39 -3.04 -22.35 9.74
N GLN A 40 -4.30 -22.09 10.10
CA GLN A 40 -5.03 -20.89 9.66
C GLN A 40 -4.39 -19.61 10.20
N LEU A 41 -4.06 -19.56 11.49
CA LEU A 41 -3.37 -18.42 12.10
C LEU A 41 -2.02 -18.16 11.44
N LYS A 42 -1.26 -19.22 11.17
CA LYS A 42 0.02 -19.12 10.46
C LYS A 42 -0.18 -18.56 9.05
N TYR A 43 -1.14 -19.10 8.30
CA TYR A 43 -1.46 -18.60 6.96
C TYR A 43 -1.84 -17.11 6.97
N LEU A 44 -2.70 -16.68 7.90
CA LEU A 44 -3.08 -15.27 8.05
C LEU A 44 -1.89 -14.40 8.44
N THR A 45 -1.02 -14.89 9.32
CA THR A 45 0.20 -14.17 9.75
C THR A 45 1.16 -14.00 8.58
N ASP A 46 1.41 -15.08 7.83
CA ASP A 46 2.30 -15.07 6.67
C ASP A 46 1.73 -14.14 5.57
N ALA A 47 0.42 -14.17 5.33
CA ALA A 47 -0.24 -13.28 4.37
C ALA A 47 -0.16 -11.80 4.80
N CYS A 48 -0.36 -11.52 6.09
CA CYS A 48 -0.23 -10.18 6.65
C CYS A 48 1.22 -9.67 6.52
N GLN A 49 2.21 -10.52 6.83
CA GLN A 49 3.62 -10.17 6.70
C GLN A 49 4.00 -9.91 5.23
N GLN A 50 3.52 -10.71 4.28
CA GLN A 50 3.74 -10.48 2.86
C GLN A 50 3.12 -9.16 2.39
N ALA A 51 1.90 -8.84 2.83
CA ALA A 51 1.27 -7.57 2.50
C ALA A 51 2.07 -6.38 3.06
N GLN A 52 2.56 -6.47 4.29
CA GLN A 52 3.41 -5.44 4.91
C GLN A 52 4.74 -5.24 4.17
N LEU A 53 5.40 -6.33 3.77
CA LEU A 53 6.64 -6.26 2.99
C LEU A 53 6.38 -5.59 1.63
N PHE A 54 5.33 -5.99 0.93
CA PHE A 54 4.93 -5.38 -0.34
C PHE A 54 4.63 -3.89 -0.18
N GLN A 55 3.84 -3.51 0.83
CA GLN A 55 3.54 -2.11 1.16
C GLN A 55 4.82 -1.30 1.44
N SER A 56 5.77 -1.88 2.19
CA SER A 56 7.06 -1.26 2.47
C SER A 56 7.89 -1.05 1.21
N GLU A 57 7.95 -2.03 0.31
CA GLU A 57 8.69 -1.92 -0.96
C GLU A 57 8.10 -0.85 -1.86
N VAL A 58 6.78 -0.82 -2.02
CA VAL A 58 6.10 0.21 -2.81
C VAL A 58 6.36 1.60 -2.21
N THR A 59 6.21 1.76 -0.90
CA THR A 59 6.49 3.02 -0.20
C THR A 59 7.94 3.48 -0.41
N HIS A 60 8.89 2.54 -0.33
CA HIS A 60 10.30 2.82 -0.57
C HIS A 60 10.55 3.32 -2.00
N VAL A 61 9.96 2.70 -3.02
CA VAL A 61 10.08 3.13 -4.42
C VAL A 61 9.46 4.52 -4.64
N LEU A 62 8.32 4.81 -4.03
CA LEU A 62 7.63 6.08 -4.19
C LEU A 62 8.39 7.25 -3.55
N GLN A 63 8.98 7.04 -2.37
CA GLN A 63 9.50 8.12 -1.52
C GLN A 63 11.03 8.17 -1.43
N HIS A 64 11.71 7.01 -1.40
CA HIS A 64 13.10 6.91 -0.94
C HIS A 64 14.09 6.46 -2.01
N CYS A 65 13.63 5.88 -3.13
CA CYS A 65 14.51 5.51 -4.23
C CYS A 65 15.12 6.73 -4.94
N THR A 66 16.36 6.59 -5.41
CA THR A 66 17.01 7.55 -6.29
C THR A 66 16.23 7.64 -7.61
N GLY A 67 15.39 8.68 -7.74
CA GLY A 67 14.46 8.83 -8.86
C GLY A 67 13.03 8.38 -8.56
N GLY A 68 12.68 8.18 -7.29
CA GLY A 68 11.30 7.96 -6.83
C GLY A 68 10.38 9.11 -7.21
N ILE A 69 9.07 8.85 -7.15
CA ILE A 69 8.05 9.75 -7.70
C ILE A 69 8.12 11.14 -7.06
N VAL A 70 8.28 11.23 -5.73
CA VAL A 70 8.39 12.53 -5.03
C VAL A 70 9.55 13.35 -5.57
N LYS A 71 10.70 12.70 -5.80
CA LYS A 71 11.87 13.39 -6.35
C LYS A 71 11.62 13.85 -7.78
N ARG A 72 10.98 13.02 -8.62
CA ARG A 72 10.66 13.37 -10.02
C ARG A 72 9.67 14.51 -10.14
N LEU A 73 8.70 14.60 -9.23
CA LEU A 73 7.79 15.75 -9.13
C LEU A 73 8.57 17.04 -8.83
N ASN A 74 9.47 17.01 -7.85
CA ASN A 74 10.32 18.15 -7.51
C ASN A 74 11.30 18.52 -8.64
N GLU A 75 11.88 17.54 -9.31
CA GLU A 75 12.77 17.77 -10.46
C GLU A 75 12.02 18.45 -11.61
N SER A 76 10.77 18.08 -11.88
CA SER A 76 9.96 18.67 -12.95
C SER A 76 9.71 20.16 -12.71
N SER A 77 9.31 20.55 -11.50
CA SER A 77 9.12 21.96 -11.15
C SER A 77 10.44 22.75 -11.15
N GLN A 78 11.52 22.15 -10.65
CA GLN A 78 12.86 22.76 -10.68
C GLN A 78 13.35 23.01 -12.11
N ILE A 79 13.17 22.05 -13.03
CA ILE A 79 13.54 22.21 -14.44
C ILE A 79 12.76 23.38 -15.05
N VAL A 80 11.45 23.46 -14.79
CA VAL A 80 10.63 24.56 -15.30
C VAL A 80 11.13 25.90 -14.78
N HIS A 81 11.34 26.01 -13.47
CA HIS A 81 11.86 27.23 -12.85
C HIS A 81 13.24 27.61 -13.39
N SER A 82 14.17 26.66 -13.52
CA SER A 82 15.52 26.90 -14.03
C SER A 82 15.52 27.37 -15.49
N ILE A 83 14.65 26.81 -16.33
CA ILE A 83 14.50 27.27 -17.72
C ILE A 83 13.89 28.67 -17.74
N GLN A 84 12.84 28.91 -16.96
CA GLN A 84 12.19 30.22 -16.89
C GLN A 84 13.14 31.32 -16.41
N SER A 85 14.02 31.02 -15.46
CA SER A 85 15.00 31.98 -14.93
C SER A 85 16.19 32.23 -15.87
N SER A 86 16.61 31.21 -16.62
CA SER A 86 17.91 31.24 -17.33
C SER A 86 17.78 31.35 -18.85
N ALA A 87 16.70 30.81 -19.42
CA ALA A 87 16.48 30.71 -20.86
C ALA A 87 14.96 30.60 -21.19
N PRO A 88 14.13 31.58 -20.80
CA PRO A 88 12.67 31.51 -20.95
C PRO A 88 12.20 31.36 -22.41
N GLU A 89 13.00 31.85 -23.37
CA GLU A 89 12.73 31.72 -24.80
C GLU A 89 12.70 30.26 -25.29
N LEU A 90 13.26 29.31 -24.52
CA LEU A 90 13.18 27.88 -24.85
C LEU A 90 11.73 27.39 -24.88
N PHE A 91 10.87 27.88 -23.99
CA PHE A 91 9.45 27.51 -23.99
C PHE A 91 8.68 28.12 -25.16
N GLN A 92 9.09 29.31 -25.63
CA GLN A 92 8.52 29.94 -26.82
C GLN A 92 8.95 29.21 -28.10
N LYS A 93 10.23 28.84 -28.19
CA LYS A 93 10.79 28.12 -29.34
C LYS A 93 10.32 26.66 -29.40
N ASN A 94 10.08 26.05 -28.24
CA ASN A 94 9.64 24.67 -28.12
C ASN A 94 8.54 24.52 -27.06
N SER A 95 7.32 24.89 -27.43
CA SER A 95 6.14 24.77 -26.57
C SER A 95 5.84 23.34 -26.12
N SER A 96 6.27 22.33 -26.90
CA SER A 96 6.11 20.93 -26.53
C SER A 96 6.91 20.53 -25.29
N LEU A 97 8.02 21.23 -25.00
CA LEU A 97 8.84 20.95 -23.81
C LEU A 97 8.04 21.22 -22.52
N LEU A 98 7.41 22.40 -22.44
CA LEU A 98 6.59 22.77 -21.30
C LEU A 98 5.41 21.83 -21.14
N TYR A 99 4.77 21.47 -22.26
CA TYR A 99 3.68 20.50 -22.27
C TYR A 99 4.09 19.12 -21.74
N CYS A 100 5.22 18.57 -22.22
CA CYS A 100 5.72 17.28 -21.77
C CYS A 100 6.10 17.27 -20.29
N LEU A 101 6.73 18.35 -19.79
CA LEU A 101 7.07 18.48 -18.38
C LEU A 101 5.80 18.52 -17.50
N HIS A 102 4.80 19.29 -17.92
CA HIS A 102 3.55 19.40 -17.18
C HIS A 102 2.74 18.10 -17.21
N ALA A 103 2.67 17.43 -18.37
CA ALA A 103 1.99 16.14 -18.49
C ALA A 103 2.67 15.07 -17.61
N ASN A 104 4.01 15.07 -17.53
CA ASN A 104 4.73 14.17 -16.64
C ASN A 104 4.46 14.48 -15.17
N ASP A 105 4.44 15.75 -14.77
CA ASP A 105 4.10 16.14 -13.39
C ASP A 105 2.70 15.66 -13.01
N GLN A 106 1.70 15.89 -13.86
CA GLN A 106 0.33 15.43 -13.64
C GLN A 106 0.22 13.91 -13.55
N PHE A 107 0.87 13.18 -14.46
CA PHE A 107 0.88 11.72 -14.45
C PHE A 107 1.48 11.18 -13.15
N LEU A 108 2.64 11.71 -12.74
CA LEU A 108 3.34 11.29 -11.54
C LEU A 108 2.57 11.66 -10.26
N ALA A 109 1.96 12.85 -10.22
CA ALA A 109 1.14 13.29 -9.10
C ALA A 109 -0.08 12.37 -8.94
N ARG A 110 -0.73 12.02 -10.06
CA ARG A 110 -1.87 11.10 -10.03
C ARG A 110 -1.45 9.68 -9.63
N LEU A 111 -0.33 9.19 -10.15
CA LEU A 111 0.21 7.88 -9.78
C LEU A 111 0.55 7.83 -8.28
N TYR A 112 1.14 8.91 -7.75
CA TYR A 112 1.43 9.03 -6.32
C TYR A 112 0.16 9.05 -5.47
N SER A 113 -0.86 9.83 -5.84
CA SER A 113 -2.15 9.88 -5.13
C SER A 113 -2.82 8.51 -5.09
N VAL A 114 -2.93 7.82 -6.24
CA VAL A 114 -3.54 6.49 -6.31
C VAL A 114 -2.76 5.47 -5.48
N ALA A 115 -1.43 5.55 -5.49
CA ALA A 115 -0.61 4.68 -4.67
C ALA A 115 -0.71 5.02 -3.18
N GLY A 116 -0.77 6.30 -2.81
CA GLY A 116 -0.93 6.77 -1.43
C GLY A 116 -2.25 6.33 -0.80
N ASP A 117 -3.35 6.41 -1.55
CA ASP A 117 -4.67 5.92 -1.13
C ASP A 117 -4.64 4.42 -0.78
N CYS A 118 -3.83 3.63 -1.49
CA CYS A 118 -3.63 2.20 -1.23
C CYS A 118 -2.71 1.90 -0.04
N LEU A 119 -1.90 2.87 0.42
CA LEU A 119 -0.85 2.66 1.41
C LEU A 119 -1.12 3.37 2.75
N GLU A 120 -2.28 4.01 2.91
CA GLU A 120 -2.64 4.86 4.06
C GLU A 120 -1.54 5.88 4.41
N SER A 121 -0.80 6.34 3.40
CA SER A 121 0.32 7.25 3.61
C SER A 121 -0.19 8.69 3.66
N ASP A 122 -0.21 9.28 4.86
CA ASP A 122 -0.55 10.71 5.11
C ASP A 122 0.46 11.70 4.50
N VAL A 123 1.47 11.22 3.77
CA VAL A 123 2.50 12.06 3.17
C VAL A 123 2.00 12.58 1.82
N ALA A 124 1.17 13.62 1.86
CA ALA A 124 0.87 14.41 0.68
C ALA A 124 2.20 14.92 0.09
N PRO A 125 2.44 14.76 -1.23
CA PRO A 125 3.64 15.31 -1.85
C PRO A 125 3.57 16.83 -1.69
N GLN A 126 4.69 17.45 -1.30
CA GLN A 126 4.77 18.89 -1.03
C GLN A 126 3.91 19.71 -2.00
N ASP A 127 2.96 20.42 -1.39
CA ASP A 127 2.12 21.51 -1.89
C ASP A 127 1.87 21.47 -3.41
N GLU A 128 0.99 20.55 -3.83
CA GLU A 128 0.51 20.40 -5.22
C GLU A 128 0.04 21.75 -5.81
N GLN A 129 -0.48 22.63 -4.96
CA GLN A 129 -0.90 23.98 -5.30
C GLN A 129 0.29 24.86 -5.73
N THR A 130 1.42 24.76 -5.05
CA THR A 130 2.66 25.51 -5.33
C THR A 130 3.34 24.98 -6.59
N ARG A 131 3.26 23.67 -6.85
CA ARG A 131 3.74 23.09 -8.12
C ARG A 131 2.89 23.53 -9.32
N GLY A 132 1.57 23.50 -9.17
CA GLY A 132 0.66 23.96 -10.22
C GLY A 132 0.89 25.41 -10.62
N ALA A 133 1.17 26.29 -9.64
CA ALA A 133 1.50 27.69 -9.89
C ALA A 133 2.75 27.87 -10.79
N VAL A 134 3.81 27.09 -10.56
CA VAL A 134 5.04 27.15 -11.38
C VAL A 134 4.74 26.87 -12.87
N PHE A 135 3.88 25.90 -13.16
CA PHE A 135 3.50 25.61 -14.54
C PHE A 135 2.63 26.71 -15.13
N ILE A 136 1.64 27.22 -14.39
CA ILE A 136 0.78 28.33 -14.85
C ILE A 136 1.64 29.54 -15.22
N ASP A 137 2.54 29.96 -14.33
CA ASP A 137 3.44 31.09 -14.55
C ASP A 137 4.33 30.87 -15.79
N ALA A 138 4.80 29.64 -16.01
CA ALA A 138 5.61 29.30 -17.18
C ALA A 138 4.81 29.35 -18.49
N TYR A 139 3.55 28.92 -18.50
CA TYR A 139 2.66 29.04 -19.68
C TYR A 139 2.38 30.51 -20.00
N GLU A 140 2.05 31.31 -18.98
CA GLU A 140 1.79 32.74 -19.14
C GLU A 140 3.02 33.48 -19.66
N SER A 141 4.20 33.20 -19.07
CA SER A 141 5.48 33.78 -19.50
C SER A 141 5.88 33.38 -20.93
N ALA A 142 5.46 32.19 -21.37
CA ALA A 142 5.69 31.72 -22.74
C ALA A 142 4.65 32.24 -23.74
N GLY A 143 3.61 32.96 -23.29
CA GLY A 143 2.49 33.38 -24.14
C GLY A 143 1.64 32.22 -24.65
N LEU A 144 1.64 31.10 -23.93
CA LEU A 144 0.94 29.87 -24.29
C LEU A 144 -0.36 29.75 -23.49
N ALA A 145 -1.39 29.17 -24.10
CA ALA A 145 -2.63 28.85 -23.40
C ALA A 145 -2.38 27.72 -22.39
N VAL A 146 -2.81 27.94 -21.14
CA VAL A 146 -2.76 26.92 -20.09
C VAL A 146 -3.74 25.79 -20.46
N PRO A 147 -3.30 24.51 -20.46
CA PRO A 147 -4.18 23.39 -20.74
C PRO A 147 -5.35 23.31 -19.74
N PRO A 148 -6.57 22.94 -20.17
CA PRO A 148 -7.75 22.89 -19.30
C PRO A 148 -7.63 21.89 -18.14
N PHE A 149 -6.76 20.90 -18.26
CA PHE A 149 -6.49 19.93 -17.20
C PHE A 149 -5.63 20.50 -16.06
N ALA A 150 -4.97 21.65 -16.27
CA ALA A 150 -4.19 22.36 -15.25
C ALA A 150 -5.05 23.01 -14.17
N THR A 151 -6.27 23.43 -14.52
CA THR A 151 -7.13 24.26 -13.66
C THR A 151 -7.98 23.47 -12.68
N HIS A 152 -8.13 22.16 -12.88
CA HIS A 152 -8.91 21.30 -11.98
C HIS A 152 -8.24 21.07 -10.61
N GLN A 153 -6.94 21.37 -10.47
CA GLN A 153 -6.20 21.12 -9.22
C GLN A 153 -6.29 22.26 -8.20
N VAL A 154 -6.67 23.48 -8.61
CA VAL A 154 -6.72 24.65 -7.69
C VAL A 154 -8.13 24.84 -7.08
N ARG A 155 -9.18 24.32 -7.71
CA ARG A 155 -10.58 24.66 -7.36
C ARG A 155 -11.26 23.70 -6.38
N ALA A 156 -10.56 22.66 -5.92
CA ALA A 156 -11.15 21.63 -5.05
C ALA A 156 -10.97 21.91 -3.54
N LYS A 157 -10.87 23.18 -3.11
CA LYS A 157 -11.05 23.60 -1.71
C LYS A 157 -11.60 25.03 -1.67
N SER A 158 -12.89 25.19 -1.92
CA SER A 158 -13.66 26.38 -1.53
C SER A 158 -14.97 25.94 -0.88
#